data_AF-A0A699SPD6-F1
#
_entry.id   AF-A0A699SPD6-F1
#
_cell.length_a   1.000
_cell.length_b   1.000
_cell.length_c   1.000
_cell.angle_alpha   90.00
_cell.angle_beta   90.00
_cell.angle_gamma   90.00
#
_symmetry.space_group_name_H-M   'P 1'
#
loop_
_entity.id
_entity.type
_entity.pdbx_description
1 polymer ?
#
loop_
_entity_poly.entity_id
_entity_poly.type
_entity_poly.pdbx_seq_one_letter_code
_entity_poly.pdbx_strand_id
1 'polypeptide(L)' 'MAKCLALADLSASINPMPYSVWKRLSLSDLTPTCMTLELADHSITSPDGIAEDVYVK' A
#
# COMPACT_ATOMS: atom_id res chain seq x y z
N MET A 1 -21.61 0.35 1.76
CA MET A 1 -20.48 -0.25 2.49
C MET A 1 -19.37 -0.53 1.49
N ALA A 2 -18.20 0.11 1.63
CA ALA A 2 -17.08 -0.16 0.74
C ALA A 2 -16.34 -1.41 1.25
N LYS A 3 -16.41 -2.49 0.47
CA LYS A 3 -15.70 -3.74 0.71
C LYS A 3 -14.23 -3.53 0.38
N CYS A 4 -13.37 -3.44 1.39
CA CYS A 4 -11.92 -3.43 1.21
C CYS A 4 -11.44 -4.88 1.17
N LEU A 5 -10.93 -5.34 0.02
CA LEU A 5 -10.20 -6.59 -0.07
C LEU A 5 -8.75 -6.30 0.33
N ALA A 6 -8.28 -6.94 1.39
CA ALA A 6 -6.88 -6.91 1.80
C ALA A 6 -6.22 -8.22 1.33
N LEU A 7 -5.07 -8.10 0.68
CA LEU A 7 -4.26 -9.24 0.26
C LEU A 7 -3.11 -9.35 1.26
N ALA A 8 -3.04 -10.44 2.01
CA ALA A 8 -1.96 -10.72 2.94
C ALA A 8 -1.03 -11.75 2.29
N ASP A 9 0.14 -11.30 1.87
CA ASP A 9 1.20 -12.18 1.35
C ASP A 9 2.34 -12.23 2.36
N LEU A 10 2.51 -13.38 3.02
CA LEU A 10 3.57 -13.60 4.01
C LEU A 10 4.97 -13.72 3.36
N SER A 11 5.02 -13.94 2.06
CA SER A 11 6.26 -13.99 1.29
C SER A 11 6.67 -12.62 0.72
N ALA A 12 5.74 -11.65 0.72
CA ALA A 12 6.03 -10.29 0.29
C ALA A 12 6.73 -9.52 1.42
N SER A 13 7.84 -8.87 1.08
CA SER A 13 8.53 -7.95 1.99
C SER A 13 7.80 -6.61 2.16
N ILE A 14 6.81 -6.32 1.31
CA ILE A 14 6.04 -5.07 1.29
C ILE A 14 4.56 -5.42 1.11
N ASN A 15 3.68 -4.75 1.86
CA ASN A 15 2.23 -4.89 1.73
C ASN A 15 1.62 -3.71 0.95
N PRO A 16 1.21 -3.88 -0.32
CA PRO A 16 0.61 -2.79 -1.09
C PRO A 16 -0.81 -2.49 -0.55
N MET A 17 -1.05 -1.22 -0.23
CA MET A 17 -2.39 -0.72 0.12
C MET A 17 -2.86 0.26 -0.94
N PRO A 18 -4.09 0.12 -1.48
CA PRO A 18 -4.64 1.13 -2.38
C PRO A 18 -4.71 2.51 -1.72
N TYR A 19 -4.23 3.55 -2.40
CA TYR A 19 -4.22 4.92 -1.87
C TYR A 19 -5.61 5.42 -1.45
N SER A 20 -6.67 4.96 -2.12
CA SER A 20 -8.05 5.27 -1.74
C SER A 20 -8.42 4.74 -0.36
N VAL A 21 -7.91 3.56 0.04
CA VAL A 21 -8.10 2.99 1.38
C VAL A 21 -7.27 3.77 2.40
N TRP A 22 -6.02 4.09 2.07
CA TRP A 22 -5.15 4.92 2.92
C TRP A 22 -5.84 6.24 3.32
N LYS A 23 -6.38 6.97 2.33
CA LYS A 23 -7.12 8.21 2.56
C LYS A 23 -8.38 8.02 3.42
N ARG A 24 -9.10 6.91 3.23
CA ARG A 24 -10.30 6.60 4.02
C ARG A 24 -9.99 6.24 5.47
N LEU A 25 -8.80 5.72 5.74
CA LEU A 25 -8.33 5.45 7.10
C LEU A 25 -7.79 6.70 7.79
N SER A 26 -7.67 7.83 7.07
CA SER A 26 -7.16 9.09 7.61
C SER A 26 -5.80 8.92 8.29
N LEU A 27 -4.95 8.07 7.70
CA LEU A 27 -3.59 7.81 8.15
C LEU A 27 -2.66 8.99 7.80
N SER A 28 -1.49 9.01 8.44
CA SER A 28 -0.47 10.03 8.25
C SER A 28 -0.02 10.16 6.79
N ASP A 29 0.64 11.28 6.49
CA ASP A 29 1.23 11.51 5.18
C ASP A 29 2.29 10.44 4.86
N LEU A 30 2.34 10.09 3.57
CA LEU A 30 3.32 9.14 3.06
C LEU A 30 4.65 9.84 2.82
N THR A 31 5.74 9.13 3.09
CA THR A 31 7.08 9.59 2.71
C THR A 31 7.27 9.33 1.21
N PRO A 32 7.55 10.34 0.37
CA PRO A 32 7.77 10.14 -1.05
C PRO A 32 8.90 9.14 -1.31
N THR A 33 8.74 8.31 -2.34
CA THR A 33 9.77 7.37 -2.77
C THR A 33 9.90 7.35 -4.27
N CYS A 34 11.09 7.03 -4.76
CA CYS A 34 11.37 6.83 -6.20
C CYS A 34 11.33 5.35 -6.60
N MET A 35 10.85 4.46 -5.72
CA MET A 35 10.76 3.03 -6.02
C MET A 35 9.67 2.72 -7.05
N THR A 36 9.87 1.61 -7.76
CA THR A 36 8.87 0.97 -8.61
C THR A 36 8.68 -0.47 -8.17
N LEU A 37 7.46 -0.99 -8.30
CA LEU A 37 7.09 -2.35 -7.98
C LEU A 37 6.63 -3.06 -9.24
N GLU A 38 7.15 -4.27 -9.47
CA GLU A 38 6.59 -5.20 -10.45
C GLU A 38 5.63 -6.15 -9.72
N LEU A 39 4.38 -6.18 -10.15
CA LEU A 39 3.34 -7.05 -9.59
C LEU A 39 3.35 -8.42 -10.29
N ALA A 40 2.68 -9.40 -9.69
CA ALA A 40 2.60 -10.76 -10.24
C ALA A 40 1.90 -10.84 -11.61
N ASP A 41 1.15 -9.80 -12.00
CA ASP A 41 0.56 -9.65 -13.34
C ASP A 41 1.52 -8.95 -14.33
N HIS A 42 2.79 -8.78 -13.96
CA HIS A 42 3.83 -8.06 -14.70
C HIS A 42 3.55 -6.58 -14.93
N SER A 43 2.56 -6.00 -14.24
CA SER A 43 2.38 -4.56 -14.24
C SER A 43 3.45 -3.88 -13.38
N ILE A 44 3.92 -2.72 -13.84
CA ILE A 44 4.86 -1.88 -13.10
C ILE A 44 4.07 -0.71 -12.51
N THR A 45 4.20 -0.49 -11.20
CA THR A 45 3.53 0.59 -10.48
C THR A 45 4.51 1.38 -9.61
N SER A 46 4.26 2.68 -9.48
CA SER A 46 4.99 3.58 -8.59
C SER A 46 4.08 3.92 -7.41
N PRO A 47 4.43 3.57 -6.17
CA PRO A 47 3.65 3.95 -5.00
C PRO A 47 3.71 5.46 -4.77
N ASP A 48 2.62 6.05 -4.27
CA ASP A 48 2.57 7.47 -3.87
C ASP A 48 3.56 7.81 -2.75
N GLY A 49 3.91 6.81 -1.94
CA GLY A 49 4.92 6.91 -0.91
C GLY A 49 4.93 5.68 0.01
N ILE A 50 5.73 5.74 1.06
CA ILE A 50 5.92 4.67 2.03
C ILE A 50 5.48 5.16 3.41
N ALA A 51 4.89 4.26 4.18
CA ALA A 51 4.70 4.43 5.60
C ALA A 51 5.31 3.24 6.34
N GLU A 52 6.08 3.53 7.37
CA GLU A 52 6.70 2.55 8.25
C GLU A 52 5.89 2.44 9.54
N ASP A 53 5.75 1.23 10.09
CA ASP A 53 5.13 0.95 11.39
C ASP A 53 3.72 1.54 11.60
N VAL A 54 2.86 1.36 10.60
CA VAL A 54 1.47 1.85 10.63
C VAL A 54 0.65 1.07 11.65
N TYR A 55 0.20 1.74 12.71
CA TYR A 55 -0.74 1.15 13.66
C TYR A 55 -2.14 1.07 13.07
N VAL A 56 -2.62 -0.16 12.86
CA VAL A 56 -3.99 -0.44 12.43
C VAL A 56 -4.77 -0.95 13.64
N LYS A 57 -5.86 -0.26 13.99
CA LYS A 57 -6.73 -0.60 15.12
C LYS A 57 -7.86 -1.51 14.70
#